data_AF-A0A954G1F4-F1
#
_entry.id   AF-A0A954G1F4-F1
#
_cell.length_a   1.000
_cell.length_b   1.000
_cell.length_c   1.000
_cell.angle_alpha   90.00
_cell.angle_beta   90.00
_cell.angle_gamma   90.00
#
_symmetry.space_group_name_H-M   'P 1'
#
loop_
_entity.id
_entity.type
_entity.pdbx_description
1 polymer ?
#
loop_
_entity_poly.entity_id
_entity_poly.type
_entity_poly.pdbx_seq_one_letter_code
_entity_poly.pdbx_strand_id
1 'polypeptide(L)' 'MPVSISVGGQDQLVPPDSARRLAQILKQLDKPVLLIDRPQQGHSTSYEDSYSLLEFMKEKSVLQKQR' A
#
# COMPACT_ATOMS: atom_id res chain seq x y z
N MET A 1 0.68 -9.24 10.20
CA MET A 1 -0.04 -7.97 10.01
C MET A 1 -0.02 -7.61 8.54
N PRO A 2 -1.17 -7.36 7.90
CA PRO A 2 -1.21 -6.88 6.52
C PRO A 2 -0.77 -5.41 6.43
N VAL A 3 -0.29 -4.98 5.26
CA VAL A 3 0.09 -3.59 4.99
C VAL A 3 -0.47 -3.18 3.62
N SER A 4 -1.10 -2.01 3.55
CA SER A 4 -1.56 -1.43 2.29
C SER A 4 -0.97 -0.02 2.11
N ILE A 5 -0.51 0.30 0.90
CA ILE A 5 0.25 1.52 0.59
C ILE A 5 -0.32 2.15 -0.69
N SER A 6 -0.58 3.46 -0.67
CA SER A 6 -0.76 4.29 -1.88
C SER A 6 0.52 5.09 -2.11
N VAL A 7 0.94 5.21 -3.37
CA VAL A 7 2.08 6.04 -3.77
C VAL A 7 1.77 6.82 -5.05
N GLY A 8 2.06 8.13 -5.01
CA GLY A 8 2.05 8.99 -6.18
C GLY A 8 3.43 9.05 -6.82
N GLY A 9 3.55 8.77 -8.12
CA GLY A 9 4.83 8.76 -8.84
C GLY A 9 5.48 10.12 -9.03
N GLN A 10 4.73 11.21 -8.82
CA GLN A 10 5.21 12.59 -8.87
C GLN A 10 5.25 13.25 -7.48
N ASP A 11 5.14 12.48 -6.40
CA ASP A 11 5.29 13.00 -5.05
C ASP A 11 6.70 13.57 -4.85
N GLN A 12 6.76 14.86 -4.49
CA GLN A 12 8.01 15.58 -4.22
C GLN A 12 8.28 15.75 -2.73
N LEU A 13 7.29 15.47 -1.87
CA LEU A 13 7.42 15.55 -0.42
C LEU A 13 8.00 14.24 0.12
N VAL A 14 7.45 13.10 -0.34
CA VAL A 14 7.94 11.77 0.00
C VAL A 14 8.39 11.07 -1.28
N PRO A 15 9.71 10.77 -1.45
CA PRO A 15 10.21 10.11 -2.65
C PRO A 15 9.47 8.78 -2.92
N PRO A 16 8.84 8.59 -4.09
CA PRO A 16 7.97 7.44 -4.38
C PRO A 16 8.67 6.09 -4.23
N ASP A 17 9.96 6.07 -4.56
CA ASP A 17 10.78 4.86 -4.48
C ASP A 17 11.00 4.37 -3.05
N SER A 18 10.81 5.22 -2.04
CA SER A 18 10.85 4.79 -0.63
C SER A 18 9.69 3.83 -0.31
N ALA A 19 8.47 4.17 -0.73
CA ALA A 19 7.27 3.35 -0.57
C ALA A 19 7.35 2.07 -1.42
N ARG A 20 7.81 2.18 -2.68
CA ARG A 20 8.02 1.02 -3.56
C ARG A 20 9.02 0.03 -2.97
N ARG A 21 10.16 0.51 -2.46
CA ARG A 21 11.18 -0.33 -1.81
C ARG A 21 10.64 -1.01 -0.56
N LEU A 22 9.91 -0.29 0.27
CA LEU A 22 9.27 -0.87 1.46
C LEU A 22 8.32 -2.00 1.07
N ALA A 23 7.44 -1.78 0.08
CA ALA A 23 6.51 -2.81 -0.40
C ALA A 23 7.24 -4.06 -0.91
N GLN A 24 8.35 -3.89 -1.64
CA GLN A 24 9.19 -5.00 -2.11
C GLN A 24 9.80 -5.79 -0.94
N ILE A 25 10.37 -5.13 0.06
CA ILE A 25 10.95 -5.79 1.24
C ILE A 25 9.87 -6.56 2.01
N LEU A 26 8.70 -5.94 2.23
CA LEU A 26 7.59 -6.61 2.93
C LEU A 26 7.11 -7.86 2.18
N LYS A 27 7.09 -7.83 0.85
CA LYS A 27 6.79 -9.00 0.02
C LYS A 27 7.84 -10.11 0.18
N GLN A 28 9.13 -9.75 0.24
CA GLN A 28 10.22 -10.71 0.50
C GLN A 28 10.11 -11.36 1.90
N LEU A 29 9.56 -10.63 2.87
CA LEU A 29 9.30 -11.12 4.24
C LEU A 29 7.97 -11.89 4.39
N ASP A 30 7.37 -12.32 3.27
CA ASP A 30 6.09 -13.02 3.20
C ASP A 30 4.95 -12.31 3.96
N LYS A 31 4.94 -10.96 3.88
CA LYS A 31 3.83 -10.16 4.44
C LYS A 31 2.75 -9.98 3.38
N PRO A 32 1.46 -9.99 3.78
CA PRO A 32 0.39 -9.57 2.88
C PRO A 32 0.52 -8.08 2.60
N VAL A 33 0.83 -7.73 1.35
CA VAL A 33 1.04 -6.34 0.92
C VAL A 33 0.17 -5.99 -0.28
N LEU A 34 -0.47 -4.83 -0.23
CA LEU A 34 -1.07 -4.17 -1.40
C LEU A 34 -0.34 -2.84 -1.65
N LEU A 35 0.11 -2.62 -2.88
CA LEU A 35 0.65 -1.34 -3.33
C LEU A 35 -0.20 -0.82 -4.49
N ILE A 36 -0.77 0.37 -4.34
CA ILE A 36 -1.41 1.12 -5.42
C ILE A 36 -0.42 2.20 -5.86
N ASP A 37 0.11 2.05 -7.08
CA ASP A 37 1.08 2.98 -7.67
C ASP A 37 0.39 3.82 -8.75
N ARG A 38 0.37 5.14 -8.56
CA ARG A 38 -0.25 6.12 -9.47
C ARG A 38 0.85 6.99 -10.08
N PRO A 39 1.40 6.65 -11.25
CA PRO A 39 2.61 7.29 -11.78
C PRO A 39 2.51 8.80 -11.99
N GLN A 40 1.31 9.32 -12.24
CA GLN A 40 1.06 10.74 -12.53
C GLN A 40 0.56 11.52 -11.31
N GLN A 41 0.38 10.88 -10.16
CA GLN A 41 -0.18 11.50 -8.96
C GLN A 41 0.94 12.10 -8.08
N GLY A 42 0.66 13.25 -7.48
CA GLY A 42 1.53 13.88 -6.48
C GLY A 42 1.28 13.37 -5.06
N HIS A 43 1.43 14.24 -4.06
CA HIS A 43 1.20 13.92 -2.65
C HIS A 43 -0.29 13.92 -2.28
N SER A 44 -1.03 12.93 -2.77
CA SER A 44 -2.45 12.77 -2.45
C SER A 44 -2.87 11.29 -2.52
N THR A 45 -4.06 10.98 -2.04
CA THR A 45 -4.69 9.66 -2.21
C THR A 45 -6.16 9.88 -2.55
N SER A 46 -6.67 9.18 -3.57
CA SER A 46 -8.08 9.32 -3.97
C SER A 46 -9.02 8.57 -3.03
N TYR A 47 -10.32 8.82 -3.14
CA TYR A 47 -11.32 8.07 -2.38
C TYR A 47 -11.30 6.59 -2.75
N GLU A 48 -11.23 6.26 -4.04
CA GLU A 48 -11.22 4.90 -4.58
C GLU A 48 -9.98 4.13 -4.11
N ASP A 49 -8.83 4.78 -4.11
CA ASP A 49 -7.59 4.19 -3.61
C ASP A 49 -7.69 3.97 -2.10
N SER A 50 -8.15 4.96 -1.34
CA SER A 50 -8.37 4.84 0.10
C SER A 50 -9.32 3.68 0.46
N TYR A 51 -10.43 3.56 -0.26
CA TYR A 51 -11.40 2.49 -0.06
C TYR A 51 -10.80 1.11 -0.35
N SER A 52 -10.08 0.98 -1.47
CA SER A 52 -9.41 -0.27 -1.86
C SER A 52 -8.36 -0.72 -0.83
N LEU A 53 -7.59 0.23 -0.29
CA LEU A 53 -6.60 -0.02 0.76
C LEU A 53 -7.26 -0.53 2.05
N LEU A 54 -8.40 0.03 2.43
CA LEU A 54 -9.16 -0.37 3.62
C LEU A 54 -9.81 -1.74 3.45
N GLU A 55 -10.39 -2.03 2.29
CA GLU A 55 -10.98 -3.34 1.99
C GLU A 55 -9.94 -4.46 2.08
N PHE A 56 -8.75 -4.24 1.50
CA PHE A 56 -7.63 -5.17 1.65
C PHE A 56 -7.27 -5.42 3.12
N MET A 57 -7.18 -4.36 3.92
CA MET A 57 -6.84 -4.48 5.34
C MET A 57 -7.90 -5.25 6.11
N LYS A 58 -9.18 -5.00 5.84
CA LYS A 58 -10.31 -5.74 6.43
C LYS A 58 -10.19 -7.23 6.12
N GLU A 59 -10.06 -7.59 4.85
CA GLU A 59 -9.99 -8.99 4.41
C GLU A 59 -8.80 -9.73 5.03
N LYS A 60 -7.60 -9.15 4.94
CA LYS A 60 -6.37 -9.82 5.42
C LYS A 60 -6.24 -9.84 6.93
N SER A 61 -6.90 -8.94 7.65
CA SER A 61 -6.93 -8.95 9.12
C SER A 61 -7.88 -10.01 9.68
N VAL A 62 -8.99 -10.27 9.00
CA VAL A 62 -9.91 -11.37 9.38
C VAL A 62 -9.22 -12.72 9.23
N LEU A 63 -8.52 -12.96 8.13
CA LEU A 63 -7.78 -14.20 7.88
C LEU A 63 -6.65 -14.45 8.91
N GLN A 64 -6.06 -13.40 9.47
CA GLN A 64 -5.02 -13.52 10.50
C GLN A 64 -5.55 -13.94 11.87
N LYS A 65 -6.82 -13.65 12.19
CA LYS A 65 -7.44 -14.10 13.46
C LYS A 65 -7.83 -15.58 13.46
N GLN A 66 -7.85 -16.21 12.29
CA GLN A 66 -8.24 -17.61 12.11
C GLN A 66 -7.04 -18.57 12.06
N ARG A 67 -5.81 -18.04 12.17
CA ARG A 67 -4.55 -18.78 12.22
C ARG A 67 -3.97 -18.68 13.62
#